data_AF-A0A2E6XE30-F1
#
_entry.id   AF-A0A2E6XE30-F1
#
_cell.length_a   1.000
_cell.length_b   1.000
_cell.length_c   1.000
_cell.angle_alpha   90.00
_cell.angle_beta   90.00
_cell.angle_gamma   90.00
#
_symmetry.space_group_name_H-M   'P 1'
#
loop_
_entity.id
_entity.type
_entity.pdbx_description
1 polymer ?
#
loop_
_entity_poly.entity_id
_entity_poly.type
_entity_poly.pdbx_seq_one_letter_code
_entity_poly.pdbx_strand_id
1 'polypeptide(L)'
;MRESEFQRAIEVALNRPGRSTRAWRQNAGRLRVVDRSGARWVMGAPIGAADLSGLVRPEGWRLEVEVKTGTKLRPQQRKWKKFIESFGGIYVLCSYNKKLSAEENVLVAIQSIDQAVAERREQ
;
A
#
# COMPACT_ATOMS: atom_id res chain seq x y z
N MET A 1 -0.23 -15.99 8.86
CA MET A 1 -0.86 -15.10 7.86
C MET A 1 0.03 -14.99 6.63
N ARG A 2 -0.53 -15.14 5.43
CA ARG A 2 0.15 -14.91 4.15
C ARG A 2 0.24 -13.40 3.88
N GLU A 3 1.20 -12.98 3.05
CA GLU A 3 1.35 -11.58 2.66
C GLU A 3 0.07 -10.99 2.05
N SER A 4 -0.63 -11.78 1.23
CA SER A 4 -1.91 -11.38 0.63
C SER A 4 -3.05 -11.19 1.65
N GLU A 5 -3.06 -11.96 2.73
CA GLU A 5 -4.05 -11.83 3.80
C GLU A 5 -3.77 -10.57 4.64
N PHE A 6 -2.50 -10.31 4.93
CA PHE A 6 -2.08 -9.11 5.65
C PHE A 6 -2.36 -7.84 4.83
N GLN A 7 -2.03 -7.85 3.54
CA GLN A 7 -2.36 -6.79 2.60
C GLN A 7 -3.87 -6.51 2.59
N ARG A 8 -4.69 -7.56 2.50
CA ARG A 8 -6.15 -7.41 2.50
C ARG A 8 -6.67 -6.83 3.82
N ALA A 9 -6.11 -7.23 4.95
CA ALA A 9 -6.51 -6.70 6.25
C ALA A 9 -6.18 -5.20 6.38
N ILE A 10 -5.00 -4.77 5.92
CA ILE A 10 -4.62 -3.35 5.84
C ILE A 10 -5.56 -2.58 4.90
N GLU A 11 -5.82 -3.12 3.70
CA GLU A 11 -6.74 -2.50 2.73
C GLU A 11 -8.12 -2.25 3.34
N VAL A 12 -8.71 -3.26 4.00
CA VAL A 12 -10.01 -3.13 4.66
C VAL A 12 -9.94 -2.08 5.76
N ALA A 13 -8.89 -2.10 6.59
CA ALA A 13 -8.71 -1.15 7.68
C ALA A 13 -8.60 0.29 7.18
N LEU A 14 -7.87 0.54 6.09
CA LEU A 14 -7.72 1.87 5.49
C LEU A 14 -9.03 2.44 4.94
N ASN A 15 -9.98 1.59 4.57
CA ASN A 15 -11.27 2.02 4.01
C ASN A 15 -12.41 2.06 5.02
N ARG A 16 -12.15 1.81 6.31
CA ARG A 16 -13.20 1.88 7.34
C ARG A 16 -13.91 3.26 7.35
N PRO A 17 -15.21 3.30 7.68
CA PRO A 17 -15.92 4.55 7.92
C PRO A 17 -15.18 5.44 8.93
N GLY A 18 -15.25 6.76 8.74
CA GLY A 18 -14.59 7.73 9.63
C GLY A 18 -13.10 7.99 9.34
N ARG A 19 -12.41 7.16 8.56
CA ARG A 19 -10.99 7.41 8.20
C ARG A 19 -10.83 8.48 7.13
N SER A 20 -9.68 9.15 7.17
CA SER A 20 -9.21 10.07 6.12
C SER A 20 -8.60 9.35 4.91
N THR A 21 -8.35 8.04 5.00
CA THR A 21 -7.72 7.26 3.93
C THR A 21 -8.76 6.56 3.06
N ARG A 22 -8.47 6.40 1.77
CA ARG A 22 -9.13 5.43 0.87
C ARG A 22 -8.08 4.77 0.00
N ALA A 23 -8.04 3.45 -0.03
CA ALA A 23 -6.99 2.70 -0.72
C ALA A 23 -7.57 1.48 -1.44
N TRP A 24 -6.86 0.98 -2.45
CA TRP A 24 -7.22 -0.20 -3.20
C TRP A 24 -5.98 -0.98 -3.58
N ARG A 25 -6.16 -2.27 -3.85
CA ARG A 25 -5.09 -3.11 -4.39
C ARG A 25 -4.63 -2.59 -5.75
N GLN A 26 -3.31 -2.42 -5.88
CA GLN A 26 -2.64 -2.06 -7.12
C GLN A 26 -1.85 -3.25 -7.64
N ASN A 27 -2.17 -3.70 -8.85
CA ASN A 27 -1.40 -4.75 -9.50
C ASN A 27 -0.28 -4.11 -10.33
N ALA A 28 0.96 -4.59 -10.16
CA ALA A 28 2.12 -4.10 -10.89
C ALA A 28 2.55 -5.07 -12.00
N GLY A 29 3.11 -4.52 -13.09
CA GLY A 29 3.63 -5.30 -14.20
C GLY A 29 2.57 -5.86 -15.14
N ARG A 30 2.91 -6.94 -15.83
CA ARG A 30 2.07 -7.55 -16.88
C ARG A 30 1.21 -8.66 -16.30
N LEU A 31 -0.09 -8.57 -16.45
CA LEU A 31 -1.08 -9.48 -15.87
C LEU A 31 -1.84 -10.21 -16.98
N ARG A 32 -2.02 -11.53 -16.83
CA ARG A 32 -2.94 -12.29 -17.69
C ARG A 32 -4.33 -12.23 -17.07
N VAL A 33 -5.25 -11.58 -17.77
CA VAL A 33 -6.66 -11.51 -17.37
C VAL A 33 -7.43 -12.51 -18.23
N VAL A 34 -8.22 -13.35 -17.58
CA VAL A 34 -9.13 -14.29 -18.24
C VAL A 34 -10.54 -13.90 -17.84
N ASP A 35 -11.37 -13.60 -18.82
CA ASP A 35 -12.79 -13.30 -18.64
C ASP A 35 -13.64 -14.06 -19.68
N ARG A 36 -14.94 -13.76 -19.74
CA ARG A 36 -15.87 -14.42 -20.67
C ARG A 36 -15.50 -14.22 -22.15
N SER A 37 -14.73 -13.18 -22.49
CA SER A 37 -14.28 -12.87 -23.85
C SER A 37 -12.93 -13.53 -24.21
N GLY A 38 -12.30 -14.24 -23.27
CA GLY A 38 -11.04 -14.95 -23.48
C GLY A 38 -9.90 -14.45 -22.59
N ALA A 39 -8.67 -14.78 -22.98
CA ALA A 39 -7.47 -14.40 -22.24
C ALA A 39 -6.74 -13.24 -22.93
N ARG A 40 -6.44 -12.18 -22.18
CA ARG A 40 -5.64 -11.04 -22.66
C ARG A 40 -4.58 -10.61 -21.66
N TRP A 41 -3.57 -9.92 -22.15
CA TRP A 41 -2.55 -9.30 -21.31
C TRP A 41 -2.93 -7.84 -21.02
N VAL A 42 -2.84 -7.44 -19.75
CA VAL A 42 -3.06 -6.06 -19.29
C VAL A 42 -1.81 -5.58 -18.59
N MET A 43 -1.44 -4.32 -18.82
CA MET A 43 -0.36 -3.66 -18.10
C MET A 43 -0.94 -2.95 -16.88
N GLY A 44 -0.46 -3.33 -15.70
CA GLY A 44 -0.73 -2.64 -14.44
C GLY A 44 0.23 -1.49 -14.20
N ALA A 45 0.37 -1.12 -12.93
CA ALA A 45 1.34 -0.10 -12.51
C ALA A 45 2.80 -0.53 -12.84
N PRO A 46 3.75 0.41 -12.91
CA PRO A 46 5.16 0.08 -13.12
C PRO A 46 5.68 -0.98 -12.15
N ILE A 47 6.61 -1.83 -12.59
CA ILE A 47 7.21 -2.84 -11.72
C ILE A 47 7.89 -2.14 -10.54
N GLY A 48 7.57 -2.59 -9.32
CA GLY A 48 8.03 -1.99 -8.08
C GLY A 48 7.07 -0.97 -7.48
N ALA A 49 5.93 -0.68 -8.12
CA ALA A 49 4.84 0.03 -7.49
C ALA A 49 4.33 -0.68 -6.23
N ALA A 50 3.81 0.09 -5.27
CA ALA A 50 3.37 -0.45 -3.99
C ALA A 50 2.12 -1.32 -4.15
N ASP A 51 1.89 -2.21 -3.17
CA ASP A 51 0.81 -3.19 -3.20
C ASP A 51 -0.58 -2.54 -3.05
N LEU A 52 -0.67 -1.43 -2.32
CA LEU A 52 -1.87 -0.61 -2.20
C LEU A 52 -1.58 0.83 -2.64
N SER A 53 -2.51 1.38 -3.40
CA SER A 53 -2.54 2.80 -3.80
C SER A 53 -3.79 3.44 -3.24
N GLY A 54 -3.73 4.73 -2.91
CA GLY A 54 -4.83 5.42 -2.29
C GLY A 54 -4.68 6.94 -2.26
N LEU A 55 -5.62 7.56 -1.56
CA LEU A 55 -5.70 8.99 -1.32
C LEU A 55 -5.98 9.29 0.16
N VAL A 56 -5.54 10.46 0.60
CA VAL A 56 -5.82 11.03 1.91
C VAL A 56 -6.70 12.27 1.73
N ARG A 57 -7.83 12.34 2.45
CA ARG A 57 -8.71 13.52 2.51
C ARG A 57 -8.43 14.38 3.75
N PRO A 58 -8.71 15.69 3.71
CA PRO A 58 -9.24 16.45 2.55
C PRO A 58 -8.21 16.79 1.46
N GLU A 59 -6.92 16.55 1.69
CA GLU A 59 -5.83 17.16 0.92
C GLU A 59 -5.67 16.58 -0.49
N GLY A 60 -6.20 15.38 -0.74
CA GLY A 60 -6.03 14.67 -2.00
C GLY A 60 -4.63 14.08 -2.18
N TRP A 61 -3.83 13.98 -1.11
CA TRP A 61 -2.48 13.44 -1.21
C TRP A 61 -2.48 11.98 -1.61
N ARG A 62 -1.56 11.63 -2.51
CA ARG A 62 -1.31 10.24 -2.90
C ARG A 62 -0.78 9.45 -1.70
N LEU A 63 -1.37 8.29 -1.44
CA LEU A 63 -0.89 7.32 -0.47
C LEU A 63 -0.47 6.04 -1.18
N GLU A 64 0.71 5.53 -0.87
CA GLU A 64 1.24 4.26 -1.35
C GLU A 64 1.66 3.41 -0.14
N VAL A 65 1.18 2.17 -0.08
CA VAL A 65 1.51 1.24 1.01
C VAL A 65 2.06 -0.05 0.43
N GLU A 66 3.31 -0.33 0.77
CA GLU A 66 3.99 -1.58 0.43
C GLU A 66 3.92 -2.53 1.62
N VAL A 67 3.52 -3.77 1.37
CA VAL A 67 3.34 -4.79 2.40
C VAL A 67 4.40 -5.86 2.22
N LYS A 68 5.09 -6.21 3.31
CA LYS A 68 6.11 -7.26 3.27
C LYS A 68 6.09 -8.14 4.50
N THR A 69 6.47 -9.39 4.29
CA THR A 69 6.86 -10.30 5.39
C THR A 69 8.30 -10.10 5.91
N GLY A 70 8.98 -9.04 5.47
CA GLY A 70 10.30 -8.60 5.92
C GLY A 70 10.50 -7.10 5.68
N THR A 71 11.72 -6.58 5.89
CA THR A 71 11.98 -5.12 5.87
C THR A 71 12.66 -4.61 4.61
N LYS A 72 13.12 -5.49 3.72
CA LYS A 72 13.94 -5.10 2.56
C LYS A 72 13.10 -4.79 1.32
N LEU A 73 13.16 -3.55 0.85
CA LEU A 73 12.68 -3.15 -0.47
C LEU A 73 13.62 -3.66 -1.58
N ARG A 74 13.05 -4.09 -2.71
CA ARG A 74 13.81 -4.35 -3.95
C ARG A 74 14.26 -3.02 -4.58
N PRO A 75 15.30 -3.00 -5.45
CA PRO A 75 15.78 -1.76 -6.07
C PRO A 75 14.68 -0.94 -6.76
N GLN A 76 13.76 -1.62 -7.46
CA GLN A 76 12.66 -0.99 -8.18
C GLN A 76 11.63 -0.36 -7.23
N GLN A 77 11.33 -1.03 -6.10
CA GLN A 77 10.46 -0.50 -5.05
C GLN A 77 11.06 0.73 -4.37
N ARG A 78 12.39 0.78 -4.19
CA ARG A 78 13.07 1.99 -3.69
C ARG A 78 12.96 3.16 -4.66
N LYS A 79 13.02 2.90 -5.97
CA LYS A 79 12.81 3.94 -6.98
C LYS A 79 11.38 4.46 -6.95
N TRP A 80 10.39 3.57 -6.84
CA TRP A 80 8.98 3.94 -6.70
C TRP A 80 8.74 4.79 -5.45
N LYS A 81 9.23 4.34 -4.29
CA LYS A 81 9.18 5.10 -3.03
C LYS A 81 9.68 6.54 -3.23
N LYS A 82 10.92 6.69 -3.72
CA LYS A 82 11.52 8.00 -3.97
C LYS A 82 10.72 8.86 -4.94
N PHE A 83 10.18 8.25 -6.00
CA PHE A 83 9.34 8.95 -6.97
C PHE A 83 8.09 9.53 -6.28
N ILE A 84 7.34 8.71 -5.55
CA ILE A 84 6.11 9.13 -4.89
C ILE A 84 6.39 10.23 -3.86
N GLU A 85 7.42 10.04 -3.03
CA GLU A 85 7.83 11.03 -2.03
C GLU A 85 8.29 12.35 -2.67
N SER A 86 9.03 12.30 -3.79
CA SER A 86 9.47 13.50 -4.50
C SER A 86 8.33 14.32 -5.12
N PHE A 87 7.16 13.71 -5.32
CA PHE A 87 5.93 14.37 -5.79
C PHE A 87 5.02 14.79 -4.63
N GLY A 88 5.52 14.72 -3.38
CA GLY A 88 4.78 15.10 -2.17
C GLY A 88 3.76 14.07 -1.69
N GLY A 89 3.80 12.85 -2.25
CA GLY A 89 2.98 11.72 -1.81
C GLY A 89 3.54 11.05 -0.55
N ILE A 90 2.68 10.29 0.13
CA ILE A 90 3.01 9.53 1.33
C ILE A 90 3.30 8.09 0.93
N TYR A 91 4.46 7.56 1.33
CA TYR A 91 4.82 6.16 1.13
C TYR A 91 5.10 5.47 2.47
N VAL A 92 4.43 4.35 2.74
CA VAL A 92 4.61 3.58 3.98
C VAL A 92 4.96 2.14 3.66
N LEU A 93 6.00 1.62 4.32
CA LEU A 93 6.36 0.19 4.30
C LEU A 93 5.78 -0.49 5.54
N CYS A 94 4.82 -1.37 5.37
CA CYS A 94 4.23 -2.17 6.42
C CYS A 94 4.85 -3.57 6.44
N SER A 95 5.68 -3.84 7.46
CA SER A 95 6.34 -5.14 7.63
C SER A 95 5.60 -6.01 8.65
N TYR A 96 5.29 -7.26 8.27
CA TYR A 96 4.70 -8.25 9.17
C TYR A 96 5.74 -8.76 10.17
N ASN A 97 5.41 -8.67 11.46
CA ASN A 97 6.18 -9.20 12.57
C ASN A 97 5.57 -10.49 13.08
N LYS A 98 6.29 -11.61 12.94
CA LYS A 98 5.85 -12.94 13.39
C LYS A 98 5.69 -13.09 14.90
N LYS A 99 6.22 -12.15 15.69
CA LYS A 99 6.07 -12.13 17.16
C LYS A 99 4.76 -11.51 17.62
N LEU A 100 4.06 -10.81 16.73
CA LEU A 100 2.78 -10.18 16.99
C LEU A 100 1.64 -11.04 16.42
N SER A 101 0.46 -10.93 17.02
CA SER A 101 -0.79 -11.43 16.44
C SER A 101 -1.10 -10.74 15.11
N ALA A 102 -2.02 -11.33 14.35
CA ALA A 102 -2.48 -10.74 13.09
C ALA A 102 -3.08 -9.34 13.31
N GLU A 103 -3.88 -9.20 14.36
CA GLU A 103 -4.57 -7.97 14.75
C GLU A 103 -3.57 -6.89 15.14
N GLU A 104 -2.58 -7.21 15.98
CA GLU A 104 -1.51 -6.28 16.36
C GLU A 104 -0.69 -5.80 15.16
N ASN A 105 -0.37 -6.70 14.22
CA ASN A 105 0.33 -6.32 12.99
C ASN A 105 -0.45 -5.29 12.17
N VAL A 106 -1.78 -5.48 12.05
CA VAL A 106 -2.65 -4.53 11.34
C VAL A 106 -2.72 -3.19 12.09
N LEU A 107 -2.82 -3.21 13.42
CA LEU A 107 -2.82 -2.00 14.23
C LEU A 107 -1.52 -1.20 14.06
N VAL A 108 -0.35 -1.85 14.14
CA VAL A 108 0.95 -1.20 13.93
C VAL A 108 1.06 -0.61 12.52
N ALA A 109 0.58 -1.34 11.50
CA ALA A 109 0.57 -0.84 10.12
C ALA A 109 -0.30 0.42 9.99
N ILE A 110 -1.50 0.43 10.58
CA ILE A 110 -2.40 1.58 10.54
C ILE A 110 -1.85 2.76 11.32
N GLN A 111 -1.26 2.54 12.50
CA GLN A 111 -0.59 3.60 13.26
C GLN A 111 0.56 4.23 12.49
N SER A 112 1.36 3.42 11.78
CA SER A 112 2.45 3.92 10.95
C SER A 112 1.94 4.80 9.80
N ILE A 113 0.80 4.45 9.21
CA ILE A 113 0.16 5.23 8.15
C ILE A 113 -0.43 6.51 8.70
N ASP A 114 -1.13 6.45 9.84
CA ASP A 114 -1.72 7.62 10.49
C ASP A 114 -0.64 8.61 10.94
N GLN A 115 0.49 8.12 11.45
CA GLN A 115 1.67 8.92 11.78
C GLN A 115 2.25 9.61 10.55
N ALA A 116 2.46 8.89 9.44
CA ALA A 116 2.98 9.48 8.21
C ALA A 116 2.03 10.56 7.62
N VAL A 117 0.71 10.37 7.76
CA VAL A 117 -0.28 11.39 7.39
C VAL A 117 -0.19 12.61 8.29
N ALA A 118 -0.05 12.42 9.61
CA ALA A 118 0.09 13.52 10.56
C ALA A 118 1.37 14.32 10.31
N GLU A 119 2.52 13.66 10.14
CA GLU A 119 3.80 14.29 9.81
C GLU A 119 3.72 15.12 8.53
N ARG A 120 2.98 14.63 7.51
CA ARG A 120 2.79 15.38 6.27
C ARG A 120 1.96 16.64 6.46
N ARG A 121 1.02 16.67 7.42
CA ARG A 121 0.20 17.84 7.78
C ARG A 121 0.97 18.90 8.55
N GLU A 122 2.05 18.52 9.21
CA GLU A 122 2.90 19.43 9.98
C GLU A 122 3.99 20.10 9.11
N GLN A 123 4.20 19.62 7.88
CA GLN A 123 5.14 20.17 6.89
C GLN A 123 4.49 21.22 5.99
#